data_AF-A0A0B7AJ38-F1
#
_entry.id   AF-A0A0B7AJ38-F1
#
_cell.length_a   1.000
_cell.length_b   1.000
_cell.length_c   1.000
_cell.angle_alpha   90.00
_cell.angle_beta   90.00
_cell.angle_gamma   90.00
#
_symmetry.space_group_name_H-M   'P 1'
#
loop_
_entity.id
_entity.type
_entity.pdbx_description
1 polymer ?
#
loop_
_entity_poly.entity_id
_entity_poly.type
_entity_poly.pdbx_seq_one_letter_code
_entity_poly.pdbx_strand_id
1 'polypeptide(L)' 'MGILSNRRLRWLGHVRSMENNHISKQLLFCELSEGKRLQCRPLLRYKDIGKASMKNLPISSSKLADDRVTW' A
#
# COMPACT_ATOMS: atom_id res chain seq x y z
N MET A 1 -16.33 -5.96 -3.80
CA MET A 1 -14.86 -6.12 -3.69
C MET A 1 -14.49 -7.60 -3.75
N GLY A 2 -13.56 -8.01 -4.61
CA GLY A 2 -13.09 -9.40 -4.68
C GLY A 2 -12.25 -9.81 -3.46
N ILE A 3 -12.19 -11.11 -3.16
CA ILE A 3 -11.45 -11.65 -2.00
C ILE A 3 -9.96 -11.26 -2.00
N LEU A 4 -9.33 -11.24 -3.18
CA LEU A 4 -7.93 -10.85 -3.34
C LEU A 4 -7.69 -9.38 -3.01
N SER A 5 -8.60 -8.49 -3.43
CA SER A 5 -8.51 -7.05 -3.12
C SER A 5 -8.63 -6.82 -1.63
N ASN A 6 -9.55 -7.49 -0.95
CA ASN A 6 -9.71 -7.42 0.51
C ASN A 6 -8.44 -7.84 1.27
N ARG A 7 -7.83 -8.97 0.90
CA ARG A 7 -6.59 -9.45 1.52
C ARG A 7 -5.44 -8.47 1.34
N ARG A 8 -5.30 -7.89 0.13
CA ARG A 8 -4.28 -6.87 -0.15
C ARG A 8 -4.45 -5.62 0.69
N LEU A 9 -5.69 -5.14 0.84
CA LEU A 9 -5.99 -3.94 1.63
C LEU A 9 -5.70 -4.17 3.11
N ARG A 10 -6.05 -5.33 3.66
CA ARG A 10 -5.70 -5.71 5.05
C ARG A 10 -4.19 -5.72 5.27
N TRP A 11 -3.44 -6.33 4.34
CA TRP A 11 -1.99 -6.35 4.40
C TRP A 11 -1.38 -4.94 4.30
N LEU A 12 -1.90 -4.08 3.42
CA LEU A 12 -1.45 -2.68 3.30
C LEU A 12 -1.70 -1.89 4.60
N GLY A 13 -2.86 -2.08 5.24
CA GLY A 13 -3.14 -1.52 6.55
C GLY A 13 -2.13 -1.99 7.60
N HIS A 14 -1.89 -3.30 7.65
CA HIS A 14 -0.91 -3.89 8.56
C HIS A 14 0.51 -3.35 8.35
N VAL A 15 0.99 -3.27 7.10
CA VAL A 15 2.33 -2.71 6.77
C VAL A 15 2.43 -1.22 7.11
N ARG A 16 1.35 -0.45 6.92
CA ARG A 16 1.34 0.96 7.34
C ARG A 16 1.53 1.12 8.85
N SER A 17 0.97 0.19 9.65
CA SER A 17 1.10 0.18 11.11
C SER A 17 2.42 -0.41 11.63
N MET A 18 3.24 -1.04 10.78
CA MET A 18 4.57 -1.48 11.19
C MET A 18 5.49 -0.26 11.47
N GLU A 19 6.47 -0.42 12.34
CA GLU A 19 7.56 0.56 12.50
C GLU A 19 8.33 0.77 11.18
N ASN A 20 8.86 1.98 10.98
CA ASN A 20 9.61 2.33 9.77
C ASN A 20 10.90 1.54 9.57
N ASN A 21 11.40 0.87 10.62
CA ASN A 21 12.57 0.00 10.55
C ASN A 21 12.26 -1.38 9.96
N HIS A 22 10.98 -1.74 9.82
CA HIS A 22 10.62 -3.03 9.22
C HIS A 22 10.87 -3.02 7.71
N ILE A 23 11.61 -4.05 7.27
CA ILE A 23 11.94 -4.27 5.85
C ILE A 23 10.73 -4.23 4.93
N SER A 24 9.58 -4.77 5.36
CA SER A 24 8.35 -4.79 4.57
C SER A 24 7.83 -3.38 4.27
N LYS A 25 7.90 -2.47 5.26
CA LYS A 25 7.47 -1.08 5.11
C LYS A 25 8.48 -0.31 4.27
N GLN A 26 9.76 -0.48 4.55
CA GLN A 26 10.82 0.11 3.73
C GLN A 26 10.68 -0.32 2.28
N LEU A 27 10.57 -1.61 1.98
CA LEU A 27 10.43 -2.13 0.61
C LEU A 27 9.19 -1.59 -0.10
N LEU A 28 8.05 -1.47 0.60
CA LEU A 28 6.80 -0.97 0.02
C LEU A 28 6.88 0.54 -0.32
N PHE A 29 7.53 1.33 0.54
CA PHE A 29 7.61 2.78 0.38
C PHE A 29 8.89 3.26 -0.31
N CYS A 30 9.90 2.42 -0.45
CA CYS A 30 11.18 2.74 -1.07
C CYS A 30 11.00 3.26 -2.52
N GLU A 31 11.81 4.25 -2.84
CA GLU A 31 11.93 4.85 -4.17
C GLU A 31 13.19 4.32 -4.86
N LEU A 32 13.25 4.39 -6.19
CA LEU A 32 14.50 4.00 -6.85
C LEU A 32 15.50 5.13 -6.63
N SER A 33 16.71 4.83 -6.17
CA SER A 33 17.77 5.83 -6.08
C SER A 33 18.21 6.29 -7.48
N GLU A 34 18.38 5.36 -8.42
CA GLU A 34 18.87 5.64 -9.77
C GLU A 34 18.25 4.70 -10.82
N GLY A 35 18.11 5.20 -12.06
CA GLY A 35 17.63 4.43 -13.21
C GLY A 35 16.12 4.51 -13.45
N LYS A 36 15.63 3.72 -14.41
CA LYS A 36 14.20 3.58 -14.73
C LYS A 36 13.80 2.12 -14.57
N ARG A 37 12.68 1.88 -13.88
CA ARG A 37 12.08 0.54 -13.80
C ARG A 37 11.28 0.25 -15.07
N LEU A 38 11.26 -1.01 -15.48
CA LEU A 38 10.35 -1.48 -16.52
C LEU A 38 8.92 -1.41 -15.99
N GLN A 39 8.07 -0.64 -16.65
CA GLN A 39 6.67 -0.44 -16.28
C GLN A 39 5.81 -1.13 -17.33
N CYS A 40 5.17 -2.24 -16.97
CA CYS A 40 4.08 -2.92 -17.69
C CYS A 40 3.72 -4.21 -16.92
N ARG A 41 2.60 -4.88 -17.25
CA ARG A 41 2.42 -6.28 -16.82
C ARG A 41 3.34 -7.18 -17.66
N PRO A 42 3.95 -8.25 -17.13
CA PRO A 42 3.82 -8.86 -15.78
C PRO A 42 4.68 -8.22 -14.68
N LEU A 43 5.38 -7.11 -14.95
CA LEU A 43 6.36 -6.45 -14.08
C LEU A 43 5.74 -5.46 -13.07
N LEU A 44 4.42 -5.53 -12.84
CA LEU A 44 3.72 -4.59 -11.97
C LEU A 44 4.02 -4.92 -10.50
N ARG A 45 4.44 -3.93 -9.71
CA ARG A 45 4.73 -4.16 -8.29
C ARG A 45 3.46 -4.43 -7.51
N TYR A 46 3.63 -5.12 -6.39
CA TYR A 46 2.58 -5.25 -5.40
C TYR A 46 1.99 -3.89 -4.99
N LYS A 47 2.83 -2.85 -4.80
CA LYS A 47 2.40 -1.47 -4.50
C LYS A 47 1.41 -0.93 -5.52
N ASP A 48 1.64 -1.20 -6.81
CA ASP A 48 0.84 -0.67 -7.90
C ASP A 48 -0.51 -1.40 -8.00
N ILE A 49 -0.54 -2.72 -7.75
CA ILE A 49 -1.78 -3.50 -7.59
C ILE A 49 -2.57 -3.04 -6.35
N GLY A 50 -1.86 -2.74 -5.26
CA GLY A 50 -2.41 -2.19 -4.04
C GLY A 50 -3.12 -0.86 -4.28
N LYS A 51 -2.45 0.08 -4.97
CA LYS A 51 -3.03 1.37 -5.39
C LYS A 51 -4.26 1.19 -6.25
N ALA A 52 -4.24 0.29 -7.24
CA ALA A 52 -5.40 -0.02 -8.06
C ALA A 52 -6.56 -0.59 -7.22
N SER A 53 -6.26 -1.43 -6.22
CA SER A 53 -7.28 -1.97 -5.31
C SER A 53 -7.87 -0.89 -4.39
N MET A 54 -7.06 0.10 -3.98
CA MET A 54 -7.51 1.23 -3.15
C MET A 54 -8.41 2.20 -3.93
N LYS A 55 -8.15 2.44 -5.23
CA LYS A 55 -9.01 3.31 -6.07
C LYS A 55 -10.46 2.84 -6.15
N ASN A 56 -10.70 1.54 -5.95
CA ASN A 56 -12.04 0.96 -5.96
C ASN A 56 -12.78 1.13 -4.63
N LEU A 57 -12.19 1.82 -3.65
CA LEU A 57 -12.83 2.14 -2.38
C LEU A 57 -13.21 3.62 -2.34
N PRO A 58 -14.40 3.96 -1.82
CA PRO A 58 -14.78 5.33 -1.53
C PRO A 58 -14.09 5.80 -0.24
N ILE A 59 -12.75 5.91 -0.23
CA ILE A 59 -11.99 6.43 0.91
C ILE A 59 -11.62 7.88 0.59
N SER A 60 -12.20 8.84 1.32
CA SER A 60 -11.71 10.22 1.34
C SER A 60 -10.38 10.26 2.11
N SER A 61 -9.45 11.12 1.68
CA SER A 61 -8.13 11.27 2.31
C SER A 61 -8.27 11.75 3.76
N SER A 62 -8.29 10.82 4.72
CA SER A 62 -8.58 11.15 6.11
C SER A 62 -7.30 11.28 6.94
N LYS A 63 -7.05 12.50 7.45
CA LYS A 63 -6.12 12.76 8.56
C LYS A 63 -6.56 12.03 9.85
N LEU A 64 -7.83 11.65 9.92
CA LEU A 64 -8.47 10.88 11.01
C LEU A 64 -7.98 9.44 11.15
N ALA A 65 -7.25 8.90 10.18
CA ALA A 65 -6.78 7.50 10.21
C ALA A 65 -5.46 7.31 10.99
N ASP A 66 -4.89 8.39 11.55
CA ASP A 66 -3.68 8.34 12.37
C ASP A 66 -4.02 8.14 13.86
N ASP A 67 -5.09 8.77 14.33
CA ASP A 67 -5.62 8.63 15.69
C ASP A 67 -6.48 7.37 15.83
N ARG A 68 -5.84 6.28 16.31
CA ARG A 68 -6.53 5.00 16.60
C ARG A 68 -7.29 5.01 17.92
N VAL A 69 -6.89 5.85 18.88
CA VAL A 69 -7.48 5.88 20.23
C VAL A 69 -8.92 6.40 20.20
N THR A 70 -9.27 7.19 19.18
CA THR A 70 -10.59 7.79 18.99
C THR A 70 -11.49 7.02 18.02
N TRP A 71 -11.11 5.80 17.61
CA TRP A 71 -11.93 4.90 16.79
C TRP A 71 -12.56 3.77 17.58
#